data_AF-A0A7R6WV40-F1
#
_entry.id   AF-A0A7R6WV40-F1
#
_cell.length_a   1.000
_cell.length_b   1.000
_cell.length_c   1.000
_cell.angle_alpha   90.00
_cell.angle_beta   90.00
_cell.angle_gamma   90.00
#
_symmetry.space_group_name_H-M   'P 1'
#
loop_
_entity.id
_entity.type
_entity.pdbx_description
1 polymer ?
#
loop_
_entity_poly.entity_id
_entity_poly.type
_entity_poly.pdbx_seq_one_letter_code
_entity_poly.pdbx_strand_id
1 'polypeptide(L)'
;MRRFSLAIAAGTLAVSTAISTAYAAPAPCEESLKALRAAEAAAKLNDADKNKVSELETKGIERCNADDDKRADDFFAQAMKVMGK
;
A
#
# COMPACT_ATOMS: atom_id res chain seq x y z
N MET A 1 -66.20 -20.50 -11.34
CA MET A 1 -65.96 -21.66 -10.45
C MET A 1 -64.47 -21.92 -10.38
N ARG A 2 -63.89 -21.99 -9.17
CA ARG A 2 -62.75 -22.86 -8.78
C ARG A 2 -61.40 -22.66 -9.53
N ARG A 3 -60.22 -22.42 -8.93
CA ARG A 3 -59.69 -22.62 -7.57
C ARG A 3 -58.40 -21.78 -7.41
N PHE A 4 -58.15 -21.32 -6.19
CA PHE A 4 -56.84 -20.87 -5.69
C PHE A 4 -55.83 -22.03 -5.65
N SER A 5 -54.56 -21.76 -5.99
CA SER A 5 -53.35 -22.47 -5.52
C SER A 5 -52.16 -21.52 -5.73
N LEU A 6 -51.54 -20.97 -4.65
CA LEU A 6 -50.24 -21.40 -4.07
C LEU A 6 -49.08 -21.38 -5.09
N ALA A 7 -47.91 -20.77 -4.87
CA ALA A 7 -47.19 -20.56 -3.61
C ALA A 7 -46.08 -19.49 -3.76
N ILE A 8 -45.70 -18.95 -2.60
CA ILE A 8 -44.61 -18.03 -2.31
C ILE A 8 -43.25 -18.69 -2.57
N ALA A 9 -42.31 -17.97 -3.17
CA ALA A 9 -40.88 -18.23 -3.02
C ALA A 9 -40.11 -16.91 -3.04
N ALA A 10 -40.09 -16.22 -1.89
CA ALA A 10 -39.16 -15.13 -1.62
C ALA A 10 -37.78 -15.73 -1.34
N GLY A 11 -36.95 -15.85 -2.38
CA GLY A 11 -35.54 -16.19 -2.24
C GLY A 11 -34.73 -14.94 -1.94
N THR A 12 -34.53 -14.61 -0.66
CA THR A 12 -33.53 -13.62 -0.25
C THR A 12 -32.15 -14.19 -0.56
N LEU A 13 -31.53 -13.72 -1.65
CA LEU A 13 -30.10 -13.92 -1.88
C LEU A 13 -29.34 -13.18 -0.77
N ALA A 14 -28.89 -13.93 0.22
CA ALA A 14 -27.87 -13.47 1.15
C ALA A 14 -26.59 -13.24 0.34
N VAL A 15 -26.35 -11.98 -0.03
CA VAL A 15 -25.04 -11.55 -0.50
C VAL A 15 -24.12 -11.58 0.71
N SER A 16 -23.48 -12.73 0.91
CA SER A 16 -22.32 -12.84 1.78
C SER A 16 -21.19 -12.10 1.09
N THR A 17 -21.08 -10.79 1.31
CA THR A 17 -19.84 -10.07 1.01
C THR A 17 -18.79 -10.61 1.96
N ALA A 18 -18.08 -11.65 1.53
CA ALA A 18 -16.79 -12.00 2.09
C ALA A 18 -15.90 -10.78 1.84
N ILE A 19 -15.80 -9.93 2.86
CA ILE A 19 -14.81 -8.85 2.90
C ILE A 19 -13.50 -9.59 3.10
N SER A 20 -12.91 -10.05 2.00
CA SER A 20 -11.56 -10.57 2.00
C SER A 20 -10.66 -9.41 2.41
N THR A 21 -10.32 -9.34 3.69
CA THR A 21 -9.15 -8.62 4.14
C THR A 21 -7.96 -9.39 3.60
N ALA A 22 -7.66 -9.20 2.32
CA ALA A 22 -6.39 -9.60 1.75
C ALA A 22 -5.35 -8.84 2.58
N TYR A 23 -4.71 -9.56 3.51
CA TYR A 23 -3.43 -9.13 4.03
C TYR A 23 -2.55 -9.01 2.78
N ALA A 24 -2.34 -7.78 2.32
CA ALA A 24 -1.36 -7.52 1.29
C ALA A 24 -0.05 -8.07 1.86
N ALA A 25 0.52 -9.09 1.21
CA ALA A 25 1.90 -9.43 1.44
C ALA A 25 2.69 -8.11 1.36
N PRO A 26 3.70 -7.89 2.23
CA PRO A 26 4.52 -6.70 2.12
C PRO A 26 4.95 -6.57 0.66
N ALA A 27 4.64 -5.42 0.05
CA ALA A 27 5.07 -5.17 -1.31
C ALA A 27 6.60 -5.29 -1.32
N PRO A 28 7.19 -5.87 -2.38
CA PRO A 28 8.65 -5.96 -2.46
C PRO A 28 9.25 -4.55 -2.31
N CYS A 29 10.40 -4.44 -1.67
CA CYS A 29 10.99 -3.15 -1.28
C CYS A 29 11.22 -2.20 -2.48
N GLU A 30 11.31 -2.74 -3.69
CA GLU A 30 11.37 -1.98 -4.95
C GLU A 30 10.10 -1.17 -5.25
N GLU A 31 8.91 -1.63 -4.82
CA GLU A 31 7.67 -0.88 -4.97
C GLU A 31 7.62 0.31 -4.01
N SER A 32 8.08 0.12 -2.77
CA SER A 32 8.28 1.21 -1.80
C SER A 32 9.31 2.22 -2.31
N LEU A 33 10.43 1.76 -2.86
CA LEU A 33 11.46 2.61 -3.48
C LEU A 33 10.90 3.40 -4.67
N LYS A 34 10.10 2.76 -5.52
CA LYS A 34 9.45 3.42 -6.66
C LYS A 34 8.48 4.50 -6.20
N ALA A 35 7.70 4.25 -5.14
CA ALA A 35 6.81 5.23 -4.55
C ALA A 35 7.60 6.43 -3.98
N LEU A 36 8.71 6.16 -3.27
CA LEU A 36 9.64 7.17 -2.76
C LEU A 36 10.18 8.05 -3.90
N ARG A 37 10.68 7.47 -4.99
CA ARG A 37 11.23 8.23 -6.12
C ARG A 37 10.17 9.07 -6.85
N ALA A 38 8.97 8.53 -7.01
CA ALA A 38 7.85 9.29 -7.59
C ALA A 38 7.47 10.47 -6.70
N ALA A 39 7.51 10.26 -5.39
CA ALA A 39 7.27 11.27 -4.38
C ALA A 39 8.34 12.37 -4.39
N GLU A 40 9.61 12.00 -4.47
CA GLU A 40 10.75 12.91 -4.54
C GLU A 40 10.73 13.75 -5.81
N ALA A 41 10.46 13.14 -6.97
CA ALA A 41 10.33 13.83 -8.25
C ALA A 41 9.21 14.90 -8.25
N ALA A 42 8.17 14.70 -7.44
CA ALA A 42 7.06 15.65 -7.29
C ALA A 42 7.29 16.70 -6.19
N ALA A 43 8.28 16.51 -5.31
CA ALA A 43 8.51 17.35 -4.15
C ALA A 43 9.40 18.56 -4.47
N LYS A 44 9.09 19.71 -3.86
CA LYS A 44 9.99 20.87 -3.83
C LYS A 44 10.68 20.93 -2.48
N LEU A 45 11.84 20.29 -2.40
CA LEU A 45 12.62 20.19 -1.17
C LEU A 45 13.70 21.29 -1.12
N ASN A 46 14.00 21.78 0.08
CA ASN A 46 15.23 22.53 0.34
C ASN A 46 16.44 21.56 0.35
N ASP A 47 17.66 22.10 0.37
CA ASP A 47 18.86 21.27 0.26
C ASP A 47 19.07 20.34 1.46
N ALA A 48 18.66 20.74 2.66
CA ALA A 48 18.75 19.89 3.85
C ALA A 48 17.83 18.67 3.74
N ASP A 49 16.58 18.88 3.32
CA ASP A 49 15.61 17.80 3.16
C ASP A 49 15.97 16.88 1.99
N LYS A 50 16.48 17.42 0.87
CA LYS A 50 17.03 16.60 -0.23
C LYS A 50 18.14 15.68 0.23
N ASN A 51 19.11 16.22 0.96
CA ASN A 51 20.22 15.43 1.48
C ASN A 51 19.71 14.34 2.43
N LYS A 52 18.70 14.65 3.25
CA LYS A 52 18.12 13.68 4.17
C LYS A 52 17.35 12.57 3.47
N VAL A 53 16.55 12.91 2.45
CA VAL A 53 15.84 11.94 1.61
C VAL A 53 16.83 11.02 0.90
N SER A 54 17.88 11.58 0.27
CA SER A 54 18.91 10.81 -0.42
C SER A 54 19.68 9.86 0.50
N GLU A 55 20.01 10.28 1.73
CA GLU A 55 20.65 9.43 2.74
C GLU A 55 19.75 8.24 3.11
N LEU A 56 18.45 8.49 3.30
CA LEU A 56 17.47 7.48 3.67
C LEU A 56 17.18 6.53 2.50
N GLU A 57 17.06 7.05 1.28
CA GLU A 57 16.91 6.23 0.07
C GLU A 57 18.12 5.30 -0.11
N THR A 58 19.34 5.83 0.03
CA THR A 58 20.57 5.04 -0.09
C THR A 58 20.59 3.90 0.93
N LYS A 59 20.31 4.19 2.20
CA LYS A 59 20.21 3.15 3.26
C LYS A 59 19.10 2.14 2.97
N GLY A 60 17.97 2.61 2.47
CA GLY A 60 16.87 1.73 2.09
C GLY A 60 17.24 0.79 0.95
N ILE A 61 17.93 1.29 -0.09
CA ILE A 61 18.45 0.48 -1.21
C ILE A 61 19.46 -0.55 -0.71
N GLU A 62 20.39 -0.17 0.18
CA GLU A 62 21.35 -1.13 0.76
C GLU A 62 20.67 -2.28 1.50
N ARG A 63 19.57 -1.99 2.22
CA ARG A 63 18.79 -3.02 2.92
C ARG A 63 17.93 -3.85 1.97
N CYS A 64 17.34 -3.22 0.97
CA CYS A 64 16.55 -3.87 -0.07
C CYS A 64 17.41 -4.87 -0.87
N ASN A 65 18.61 -4.46 -1.29
CA ASN A 65 19.58 -5.35 -1.95
C ASN A 65 20.09 -6.50 -1.07
N ALA A 66 19.92 -6.39 0.26
CA ALA A 66 20.28 -7.42 1.22
C ALA A 66 19.08 -8.31 1.62
N ASP A 67 17.97 -8.24 0.85
CA ASP A 67 16.70 -8.89 1.12
C ASP A 67 16.11 -8.58 2.52
N ASP A 68 16.51 -7.43 3.09
CA ASP A 68 15.97 -6.93 4.35
C ASP A 68 14.90 -5.87 4.10
N ASP A 69 13.79 -6.34 3.54
CA ASP A 69 12.67 -5.51 3.10
C ASP A 69 12.11 -4.66 4.23
N LYS A 70 12.04 -5.24 5.44
CA LYS A 70 11.50 -4.54 6.61
C LYS A 70 12.30 -3.28 6.94
N ARG A 71 13.64 -3.39 7.01
CA ARG A 71 14.48 -2.21 7.30
C ARG A 71 14.53 -1.27 6.12
N ALA A 72 14.45 -1.77 4.88
CA ALA A 72 14.35 -0.93 3.69
C ALA A 72 13.09 -0.05 3.73
N ASP A 73 11.92 -0.66 3.96
CA ASP A 73 10.64 0.03 4.08
C ASP A 73 10.63 1.05 5.21
N ASP A 74 11.24 0.73 6.36
CA ASP A 74 11.36 1.69 7.47
C ASP A 74 12.17 2.93 7.07
N PHE A 75 13.24 2.79 6.27
CA PHE A 75 14.00 3.93 5.75
C PHE A 75 13.21 4.72 4.70
N PHE A 76 12.53 4.03 3.78
CA PHE A 76 11.70 4.69 2.78
C PHE A 76 10.53 5.45 3.40
N ALA A 77 9.89 4.90 4.43
CA ALA A 77 8.84 5.56 5.19
C ALA A 77 9.36 6.80 5.94
N GLN A 78 10.59 6.77 6.46
CA GLN A 78 11.22 7.96 7.03
C GLN A 78 11.48 9.03 5.96
N ALA A 79 11.92 8.65 4.77
CA ALA A 79 12.15 9.58 3.67
C ALA A 79 10.84 10.24 3.22
N MET A 80 9.75 9.46 3.15
CA MET A 80 8.40 9.96 2.85
C MET A 80 7.94 11.00 3.88
N LYS A 81 8.20 10.78 5.17
CA LYS A 81 7.88 11.76 6.22
C LYS A 81 8.65 13.07 6.08
N VAL A 82 9.94 13.02 5.68
CA VAL A 82 10.73 14.24 5.40
C VAL A 82 10.09 15.05 4.28
N MET A 83 9.50 14.40 3.27
CA MET A 83 8.78 15.04 2.18
C MET A 83 7.33 15.42 2.52
N GLY A 84 6.86 15.17 3.75
CA GLY A 84 5.49 15.45 4.18
C GLY A 84 4.42 14.51 3.59
N LYS A 85 4.78 13.26 3.30
CA LYS A 85 3.88 12.23 2.77
C LYS A 85 3.48 11.19 3.80
#